data_AF-T1BW26-F1
#
_entry.id   AF-T1BW26-F1
#
_cell.length_a   1.000
_cell.length_b   1.000
_cell.length_c   1.000
_cell.angle_alpha   90.00
_cell.angle_beta   90.00
_cell.angle_gamma   90.00
#
_symmetry.space_group_name_H-M   'P 1'
#
loop_
_entity.id
_entity.type
_entity.pdbx_description
1 polymer ?
#
loop_
_entity_poly.entity_id
_entity_poly.type
_entity_poly.pdbx_seq_one_letter_code
_entity_poly.pdbx_strand_id
1 'polypeptide(L)' 'MDNDRQYAWWIKAISGADEVQARRFAAAIALEMGRGGVSRVVELTGMSHLTIDKGIKDSRP' A
#
# COMPACT_ATOMS: atom_id res chain seq x y z
N MET A 1 -7.21 -19.50 9.92
CA MET A 1 -7.03 -18.04 9.77
C MET A 1 -5.64 -17.86 9.16
N ASP A 2 -5.55 -17.81 7.82
CA ASP A 2 -4.26 -17.80 7.09
C ASP A 2 -4.14 -16.63 6.10
N ASN A 3 -4.98 -15.60 6.24
CA ASN A 3 -4.92 -14.42 5.37
C ASN A 3 -3.80 -13.45 5.78
N ASP A 4 -3.32 -13.48 7.02
CA ASP A 4 -2.25 -12.58 7.49
C ASP A 4 -0.88 -12.89 6.87
N ARG A 5 -0.62 -14.16 6.53
CA ARG A 5 0.63 -14.56 5.86
C ARG A 5 0.78 -13.99 4.46
N GLN A 6 -0.34 -13.79 3.76
CA GLN A 6 -0.34 -13.30 2.38
C GLN A 6 0.19 -11.85 2.29
N TYR A 7 -0.03 -11.05 3.34
CA TYR A 7 0.35 -9.64 3.35
C TYR A 7 1.62 -9.32 4.16
N ALA A 8 2.09 -10.25 5.00
CA ALA A 8 3.18 -10.02 5.94
C ALA A 8 4.51 -9.56 5.30
N TRP A 9 4.84 -10.04 4.11
CA TRP A 9 6.14 -9.76 3.49
C TRP A 9 6.25 -8.30 3.00
N TRP A 10 5.21 -7.77 2.36
CA TRP A 10 5.22 -6.40 1.83
C TRP A 10 4.95 -5.37 2.92
N ILE A 11 4.14 -5.70 3.93
CA ILE A 11 3.96 -4.85 5.12
C ILE A 11 5.31 -4.65 5.81
N LYS A 12 6.09 -5.73 5.99
CA LYS A 12 7.44 -5.65 6.55
C LYS A 12 8.41 -4.84 5.67
N ALA A 13 8.28 -4.93 4.35
CA ALA A 13 9.08 -4.13 3.43
C ALA A 13 8.77 -2.62 3.54
N ILE A 14 7.49 -2.26 3.70
CA ILE A 14 7.05 -0.86 3.90
C ILE A 14 7.57 -0.28 5.21
N SER A 15 7.59 -1.06 6.30
CA SER A 15 8.06 -0.57 7.61
C SER A 15 9.52 -0.12 7.62
N GLY A 16 10.35 -0.59 6.68
CA GLY A 16 11.76 -0.20 6.54
C GLY A 16 12.03 0.83 5.44
N ALA A 17 11.01 1.24 4.69
CA ALA A 17 11.14 2.15 3.55
C ALA A 17 10.98 3.62 3.99
N ASP A 18 11.60 4.54 3.25
CA ASP A 18 11.31 5.97 3.44
C ASP A 18 9.87 6.30 3.03
N GLU A 19 9.34 7.43 3.49
CA GLU A 19 7.94 7.81 3.30
C GLU A 19 7.50 7.86 1.82
N VAL A 20 8.41 8.25 0.91
CA VAL A 20 8.13 8.29 -0.53
C VAL A 20 8.06 6.89 -1.11
N GLN A 21 9.01 6.02 -0.75
CA GLN A 21 9.02 4.62 -1.16
C GLN A 21 7.82 3.84 -0.61
N ALA A 22 7.55 3.98 0.68
CA ALA A 22 6.44 3.35 1.39
C ALA A 22 5.10 3.68 0.71
N ARG A 23 4.88 4.95 0.39
CA ARG A 23 3.68 5.43 -0.31
C ARG A 23 3.56 4.89 -1.74
N ARG A 24 4.64 4.88 -2.50
CA ARG A 24 4.65 4.34 -3.88
C ARG A 24 4.38 2.84 -3.89
N PHE A 25 4.94 2.12 -2.92
CA PHE A 25 4.73 0.69 -2.78
C PHE A 25 3.29 0.36 -2.38
N ALA A 26 2.75 1.06 -1.39
CA ALA A 26 1.35 0.96 -1.00
C ALA A 26 0.39 1.25 -2.18
N ALA A 27 0.71 2.26 -2.99
CA ALA A 27 -0.03 2.59 -4.21
C ALA A 27 0.02 1.48 -5.26
N ALA A 28 1.19 0.90 -5.52
CA ALA A 28 1.33 -0.20 -6.47
C ALA A 28 0.51 -1.43 -6.07
N ILE A 29 0.57 -1.82 -4.79
CA ILE A 29 -0.22 -2.94 -4.26
C ILE A 29 -1.72 -2.63 -4.32
N ALA A 30 -2.14 -1.40 -3.99
CA ALA A 30 -3.53 -0.98 -4.08
C ALA A 30 -4.07 -1.07 -5.52
N LEU A 31 -3.25 -0.73 -6.52
CA LEU A 31 -3.60 -0.86 -7.94
C LEU A 31 -3.69 -2.33 -8.37
N GLU A 32 -2.77 -3.17 -7.91
CA GLU A 32 -2.76 -4.62 -8.19
C GLU A 32 -4.01 -5.32 -7.63
N MET A 33 -4.45 -4.92 -6.44
CA MET A 33 -5.66 -5.44 -5.80
C MET A 33 -6.97 -5.01 -6.49
N GLY A 34 -6.94 -3.99 -7.36
CA GLY A 34 -8.11 -3.50 -8.09
C GLY A 34 -9.16 -2.81 -7.20
N ARG A 35 -10.45 -3.09 -7.43
CA ARG A 35 -11.55 -2.40 -6.75
C ARG A 35 -11.53 -2.70 -5.25
N GLY A 36 -11.34 -1.66 -4.42
CA GLY A 36 -11.23 -1.79 -2.97
C GLY A 36 -9.80 -1.97 -2.45
N GLY A 37 -8.80 -2.06 -3.33
CA GLY A 37 -7.39 -2.20 -2.96
C GLY A 37 -6.89 -1.07 -2.06
N VAL A 38 -7.29 0.18 -2.34
CA VAL A 38 -6.94 1.34 -1.50
C VAL A 38 -7.43 1.15 -0.06
N SER A 39 -8.72 0.86 0.13
CA SER A 39 -9.28 0.64 1.48
C SER A 39 -8.62 -0.53 2.20
N ARG A 40 -8.26 -1.59 1.45
CA ARG A 40 -7.56 -2.74 2.02
C ARG A 40 -6.14 -2.41 2.46
N VAL A 41 -5.40 -1.63 1.67
CA VAL A 41 -4.04 -1.19 2.02
C VAL A 41 -4.08 -0.21 3.20
N VAL A 42 -5.09 0.64 3.30
CA VAL A 42 -5.32 1.52 4.46
C VAL A 42 -5.49 0.70 5.74
N GLU A 43 -6.37 -0.31 5.72
CA GLU A 43 -6.54 -1.21 6.88
C GLU A 43 -5.24 -1.91 7.28
N LEU A 44 -4.45 -2.35 6.30
CA LEU A 44 -3.26 -3.17 6.54
C LEU A 44 -2.03 -2.37 6.95
N THR A 45 -1.92 -1.10 6.53
CA THR A 45 -0.73 -0.26 6.77
C THR A 45 -0.98 0.89 7.74
N GLY A 46 -2.24 1.25 7.99
CA GLY A 46 -2.61 2.46 8.73
C GLY A 46 -2.37 3.76 7.97
N MET A 47 -1.91 3.70 6.71
CA MET A 47 -1.72 4.90 5.89
C MET A 47 -3.07 5.54 5.54
N SER A 48 -3.08 6.86 5.40
CA SER A 48 -4.29 7.55 4.97
C SER A 48 -4.62 7.25 3.51
N HIS A 49 -5.92 7.27 3.16
CA HIS A 49 -6.39 7.22 1.78
C HIS A 49 -5.66 8.25 0.90
N LEU A 50 -5.47 9.47 1.42
CA LEU A 50 -4.81 10.56 0.70
C LEU A 50 -3.34 10.23 0.38
N THR A 51 -2.63 9.60 1.32
CA THR A 51 -1.24 9.17 1.13
C THR A 51 -1.16 8.20 -0.04
N ILE A 52 -2.00 7.16 -0.07
CA ILE A 52 -2.00 6.15 -1.13
C ILE A 52 -2.41 6.76 -2.47
N ASP A 53 -3.46 7.58 -2.50
CA ASP A 53 -3.90 8.29 -3.72
C ASP A 53 -2.81 9.19 -4.29
N LYS A 54 -2.06 9.89 -3.42
CA LYS A 54 -0.92 10.71 -3.85
C LYS A 54 0.18 9.82 -4.44
N GLY A 55 0.39 8.63 -3.90
CA GLY A 55 1.31 7.63 -4.49
C GLY A 55 0.86 7.16 -5.88
N ILE A 56 -0.43 6.94 -6.09
CA ILE A 56 -1.02 6.57 -7.39
C ILE A 56 -0.86 7.71 -8.41
N LYS A 57 -1.07 8.96 -7.98
CA LYS A 57 -0.88 10.13 -8.84
C LYS A 57 0.58 10.33 -9.24
N ASP A 58 1.50 10.15 -8.30
CA ASP A 58 2.95 10.35 -8.52
C ASP A 58 3.62 9.18 -9.28
N SER A 59 2.89 8.08 -9.51
CA SER A 59 3.37 6.93 -10.29
C SER A 59 2.90 6.95 -11.74
N ARG A 60 2.08 7.93 -12.14
CA ARG A 60 1.81 8.21 -13.57
C ARG A 60 2.92 9.13 -14.13
N PRO A 61 3.38 8.88 -15.37
CA PRO A 61 4.30 9.77 -16.08
C PRO A 61 3.67 11.14 -16.36
#